data_AF-A0A7V8JKQ5-F1
#
_entry.id   AF-A0A7V8JKQ5-F1
#
_cell.length_a   1.000
_cell.length_b   1.000
_cell.length_c   1.000
_cell.angle_alpha   90.00
_cell.angle_beta   90.00
_cell.angle_gamma   90.00
#
_symmetry.space_group_name_H-M   'P 1'
#
loop_
_entity.id
_entity.type
_entity.pdbx_description
1 polymer ?
#
loop_
_entity_poly.entity_id
_entity_poly.type
_entity_poly.pdbx_seq_one_letter_code
_entity_poly.pdbx_strand_id
1 'polypeptide(L)'
;MALLQQSSPHGFAPDWAAWKDGAFVADPVNGAVGSYDAIRCYTWAGMSAPRDPLFRRQLDALSGPLQRLRTGAAMWEKIDTRSGVGQGEGNDGFRAALLPYLLAQGETALARTLQDSLPSAAQQRAAVPVYYTQMLSLFGLGWAEGRWRFAADGQLQPKR
;
A
#
# COMPACT_ATOMS: atom_id res chain seq x y z
N MET A 1 1.25 -9.20 -15.52
CA MET A 1 0.53 -9.00 -14.25
C MET A 1 0.27 -10.31 -13.48
N ALA A 2 1.03 -11.38 -13.74
CA ALA A 2 0.79 -12.67 -13.10
C ALA A 2 1.13 -12.71 -11.60
N LEU A 3 2.18 -11.97 -11.17
CA LEU A 3 2.65 -11.94 -9.79
C LEU A 3 1.53 -11.56 -8.81
N LEU A 4 1.07 -10.30 -8.82
CA LEU A 4 0.07 -9.81 -7.87
C LEU A 4 -1.25 -10.61 -7.95
N GLN A 5 -1.66 -11.01 -9.16
CA GLN A 5 -2.90 -11.77 -9.34
C GLN A 5 -2.84 -13.16 -8.71
N GLN A 6 -1.68 -13.84 -8.78
CA GLN A 6 -1.52 -15.19 -8.23
C GLN A 6 -1.13 -15.16 -6.75
N SER A 7 -0.41 -14.14 -6.30
CA SER A 7 0.10 -14.04 -4.93
C SER A 7 -0.87 -13.37 -3.95
N SER A 8 -1.97 -12.78 -4.43
CA SER A 8 -2.92 -12.01 -3.59
C SER A 8 -4.35 -12.52 -3.69
N PRO A 9 -4.64 -13.79 -3.32
CA PRO A 9 -5.97 -14.39 -3.49
C PRO A 9 -7.06 -13.69 -2.69
N HIS A 10 -6.70 -13.02 -1.59
CA HIS A 10 -7.61 -12.17 -0.78
C HIS A 10 -7.41 -10.67 -1.00
N GLY A 11 -6.72 -10.28 -2.07
CA GLY A 11 -6.40 -8.89 -2.36
C GLY A 11 -5.30 -8.29 -1.50
N PHE A 12 -4.53 -9.12 -0.79
CA PHE A 12 -3.38 -8.70 0.01
C PHE A 12 -2.07 -9.22 -0.59
N ALA A 13 -1.11 -8.34 -0.83
CA ALA A 13 0.23 -8.69 -1.28
C ALA A 13 1.04 -9.38 -0.17
N PRO A 14 1.83 -10.42 -0.49
CA PRO A 14 2.80 -10.95 0.45
C PRO A 14 4.10 -10.15 0.41
N ASP A 15 4.89 -10.22 1.48
CA ASP A 15 6.24 -9.66 1.55
C ASP A 15 7.15 -10.37 0.56
N TRP A 16 6.96 -11.68 0.40
CA TRP A 16 7.73 -12.53 -0.51
C TRP A 16 6.81 -13.53 -1.22
N ALA A 17 7.13 -13.83 -2.48
CA ALA A 17 6.52 -14.91 -3.24
C ALA A 17 7.62 -15.67 -3.97
N ALA A 18 7.47 -17.00 -4.06
CA ALA A 18 8.38 -17.84 -4.82
C ALA A 18 7.79 -18.13 -6.21
N TRP A 19 8.65 -18.31 -7.20
CA TRP A 19 8.27 -18.81 -8.52
C TRP A 19 8.65 -20.28 -8.63
N LYS A 20 7.66 -21.15 -8.86
CA LYS A 20 7.86 -22.60 -8.97
C LYS A 20 6.89 -23.19 -9.98
N ASP A 21 7.41 -24.05 -10.87
CA ASP A 21 6.62 -24.82 -11.84
C ASP A 21 5.64 -23.98 -12.68
N GLY A 22 6.04 -22.76 -13.05
CA GLY A 22 5.23 -21.86 -13.90
C GLY A 22 4.19 -21.03 -13.15
N ALA A 23 4.20 -21.03 -11.81
CA ALA A 23 3.27 -20.25 -10.99
C ALA A 23 3.99 -19.54 -9.82
N PHE A 24 3.37 -18.46 -9.34
CA PHE A 24 3.74 -17.85 -8.07
C PHE A 24 3.08 -18.61 -6.92
N VAL A 25 3.89 -18.96 -5.92
CA VAL A 25 3.48 -19.70 -4.72
C VAL A 25 3.95 -18.98 -3.47
N ALA A 26 3.43 -19.38 -2.32
CA ALA A 26 3.92 -18.88 -1.03
C ALA A 26 5.42 -19.14 -0.89
N ASP A 27 6.15 -18.17 -0.35
CA ASP A 27 7.59 -18.29 -0.15
C ASP A 27 7.89 -19.40 0.88
N PRO A 28 8.80 -20.34 0.60
CA PRO A 28 9.07 -21.46 1.50
C PRO A 28 9.79 -21.06 2.79
N VAL A 29 10.37 -19.85 2.85
CA VAL A 29 11.11 -19.35 4.01
C VAL A 29 10.24 -18.44 4.87
N ASN A 30 9.59 -17.47 4.26
CA ASN A 30 8.82 -16.42 4.92
C ASN A 30 7.31 -16.72 4.97
N GLY A 31 6.86 -17.76 4.26
CA GLY A 31 5.45 -18.13 4.19
C GLY A 31 4.61 -17.15 3.38
N ALA A 32 3.30 -17.17 3.63
CA ALA A 32 2.32 -16.33 2.96
C ALA A 32 2.05 -15.01 3.70
N VAL A 33 3.06 -14.42 4.35
CA VAL A 33 2.89 -13.21 5.16
C VAL A 33 2.96 -11.96 4.29
N GLY A 34 2.04 -11.02 4.50
CA GLY A 34 2.13 -9.64 4.04
C GLY A 34 2.24 -8.68 5.22
N SER A 35 3.23 -7.80 5.21
CA SER A 35 3.51 -6.86 6.29
C SER A 35 4.31 -5.66 5.76
N TYR A 36 5.44 -5.35 6.39
CA TYR A 36 6.23 -4.14 6.14
C TYR A 36 6.77 -4.06 4.72
N ASP A 37 7.12 -5.17 4.07
CA ASP A 37 7.59 -5.12 2.69
C ASP A 37 6.43 -4.90 1.72
N ALA A 38 5.33 -5.63 1.92
CA ALA A 38 4.14 -5.66 1.07
C ALA A 38 3.33 -4.36 1.09
N ILE A 39 3.38 -3.57 2.17
CA ILE A 39 2.63 -2.30 2.25
C ILE A 39 2.97 -1.35 1.09
N ARG A 40 4.19 -1.45 0.56
CA ARG A 40 4.66 -0.64 -0.58
C ARG A 40 4.00 -1.04 -1.89
N CYS A 41 3.51 -2.26 -2.05
CA CYS A 41 2.77 -2.68 -3.25
C CYS A 41 1.54 -1.78 -3.47
N TYR A 42 0.81 -1.47 -2.40
CA TYR A 42 -0.35 -0.56 -2.47
C TYR A 42 0.07 0.88 -2.74
N THR A 43 1.14 1.35 -2.09
CA THR A 43 1.72 2.67 -2.35
C THR A 43 2.04 2.86 -3.83
N TRP A 44 2.82 1.95 -4.42
CA TRP A 44 3.20 2.05 -5.83
C TRP A 44 2.04 1.85 -6.80
N ALA A 45 1.11 0.94 -6.48
CA ALA A 45 -0.07 0.76 -7.29
C ALA A 45 -0.94 2.02 -7.33
N GLY A 46 -1.06 2.73 -6.20
CA GLY A 46 -1.76 4.01 -6.10
C GLY A 46 -1.03 5.21 -6.72
N MET A 47 0.28 5.09 -6.91
CA MET A 47 1.10 6.12 -7.58
C MET A 47 1.23 5.91 -9.09
N SER A 48 0.76 4.77 -9.61
CA SER A 48 0.84 4.50 -11.05
C SER A 48 -0.06 5.46 -11.84
N ALA A 49 0.39 5.85 -13.04
CA ALA A 49 -0.38 6.76 -13.88
C ALA A 49 -1.72 6.10 -14.29
N PRO A 50 -2.87 6.80 -14.25
CA PRO A 50 -4.15 6.22 -14.68
C PRO A 50 -4.20 5.76 -16.14
N ARG A 51 -3.27 6.25 -16.97
CA ARG A 51 -3.12 5.85 -18.38
C ARG A 51 -2.26 4.59 -18.57
N ASP A 52 -1.66 4.06 -17.52
CA ASP A 52 -0.96 2.77 -17.56
C ASP A 52 -1.99 1.64 -17.84
N PRO A 53 -1.78 0.79 -18.86
CA PRO A 53 -2.67 -0.32 -19.17
C PRO A 53 -2.92 -1.31 -18.01
N LEU A 54 -2.01 -1.37 -17.04
CA LEU A 54 -2.07 -2.25 -15.86
C LEU A 54 -2.71 -1.59 -14.65
N PHE A 55 -2.94 -0.27 -14.68
CA PHE A 55 -3.42 0.54 -13.54
C PHE A 55 -4.64 -0.05 -12.84
N ARG A 56 -5.68 -0.43 -13.58
CA ARG A 56 -6.89 -1.00 -12.97
C ARG A 56 -6.65 -2.43 -12.48
N ARG A 57 -5.93 -3.25 -13.27
CA ARG A 57 -5.68 -4.66 -12.95
C ARG A 57 -4.86 -4.85 -11.67
N GLN A 58 -3.88 -3.99 -11.41
CA GLN A 58 -3.12 -4.04 -10.15
C GLN A 58 -3.96 -3.63 -8.94
N LEU A 59 -4.79 -2.58 -9.06
CA LEU A 59 -5.66 -2.14 -7.97
C LEU A 59 -6.72 -3.19 -7.62
N ASP A 60 -7.24 -3.89 -8.63
CA ASP A 60 -8.18 -5.00 -8.44
C ASP A 60 -7.50 -6.21 -7.78
N ALA A 61 -6.27 -6.55 -8.15
CA ALA A 61 -5.49 -7.60 -7.50
C ALA A 61 -5.10 -7.27 -6.04
N LEU A 62 -5.16 -6.00 -5.66
CA LEU A 62 -4.80 -5.47 -4.35
C LEU A 62 -6.02 -4.91 -3.60
N SER A 63 -7.19 -5.54 -3.72
CA SER A 63 -8.46 -5.03 -3.17
C SER A 63 -8.60 -5.12 -1.64
N GLY A 64 -7.76 -5.91 -0.98
CA GLY A 64 -7.90 -6.29 0.43
C GLY A 64 -7.92 -5.12 1.41
N PRO A 65 -6.93 -4.20 1.37
CA PRO A 65 -6.92 -3.05 2.27
C PRO A 65 -8.15 -2.16 2.14
N LEU A 66 -8.65 -1.95 0.91
CA LEU A 66 -9.87 -1.15 0.71
C LEU A 66 -11.09 -1.82 1.34
N GLN A 67 -11.27 -3.12 1.11
CA GLN A 67 -12.38 -3.87 1.70
C GLN A 67 -12.36 -3.79 3.22
N ARG A 68 -11.18 -3.92 3.83
CA ARG A 68 -10.98 -3.79 5.28
C ARG A 68 -11.29 -2.39 5.79
N LEU A 69 -10.71 -1.36 5.19
CA LEU A 69 -10.90 0.02 5.66
C LEU A 69 -12.36 0.47 5.52
N ARG A 70 -13.10 -0.02 4.52
CA ARG A 70 -14.55 0.23 4.37
C ARG A 70 -15.39 -0.33 5.51
N THR A 71 -14.90 -1.30 6.29
CA THR A 71 -15.60 -1.76 7.50
C THR A 71 -15.35 -0.85 8.72
N GLY A 72 -14.56 0.21 8.56
CA GLY A 72 -14.11 1.07 9.66
C GLY A 72 -12.96 0.47 10.48
N ALA A 73 -12.41 -0.68 10.09
CA ALA A 73 -11.28 -1.31 10.78
C ALA A 73 -9.94 -0.74 10.29
N ALA A 74 -9.00 -0.52 11.20
CA ALA A 74 -7.63 -0.13 10.86
C ALA A 74 -6.90 -1.24 10.09
N MET A 75 -5.94 -0.88 9.23
CA MET A 75 -5.13 -1.87 8.50
C MET A 75 -4.35 -2.77 9.46
N TRP A 76 -4.24 -4.07 9.17
CA TRP A 76 -3.42 -4.98 9.97
C TRP A 76 -1.93 -4.70 9.78
N GLU A 77 -1.13 -4.97 10.82
CA GLU A 77 0.34 -4.94 10.71
C GLU A 77 0.85 -6.15 9.91
N LYS A 78 0.25 -7.32 10.14
CA LYS A 78 0.59 -8.57 9.46
C LYS A 78 -0.68 -9.25 8.97
N ILE A 79 -0.61 -9.90 7.82
CA ILE A 79 -1.69 -10.72 7.29
C ILE A 79 -1.16 -12.02 6.70
N ASP A 80 -1.86 -13.12 6.94
CA ASP A 80 -1.71 -14.31 6.12
C ASP A 80 -2.51 -14.12 4.82
N THR A 81 -1.78 -13.95 3.72
CA THR A 81 -2.33 -13.64 2.39
C THR A 81 -3.13 -14.79 1.78
N ARG A 82 -2.97 -16.02 2.29
CA ARG A 82 -3.70 -17.21 1.83
C ARG A 82 -5.05 -17.42 2.53
N SER A 83 -5.16 -16.99 3.78
CA SER A 83 -6.40 -17.09 4.56
C SER A 83 -7.14 -15.75 4.67
N GLY A 84 -6.45 -14.64 4.41
CA GLY A 84 -6.99 -13.28 4.59
C GLY A 84 -7.12 -12.86 6.06
N VAL A 85 -6.54 -13.62 6.99
CA VAL A 85 -6.59 -13.33 8.43
C VAL A 85 -5.38 -12.48 8.82
N GLY A 86 -5.61 -11.36 9.49
CA GLY A 86 -4.52 -10.50 9.96
C GLY A 86 -4.48 -10.29 11.46
N GLN A 87 -3.36 -9.73 11.90
CA GLN A 87 -2.96 -9.53 13.28
C GLN A 87 -2.30 -8.16 13.45
N GLY A 88 -2.53 -7.56 14.61
CA GLY A 88 -1.95 -6.26 14.97
C GLY A 88 -2.57 -5.10 14.19
N GLU A 89 -2.14 -3.89 14.49
CA GLU A 89 -2.55 -2.68 13.79
C GLU A 89 -1.31 -2.03 13.16
N GLY A 90 -1.41 -1.71 11.87
CA GLY A 90 -0.35 -1.03 11.13
C GLY A 90 -0.12 0.37 11.71
N ASN A 91 1.15 0.75 11.83
CA ASN A 91 1.54 2.04 12.37
C ASN A 91 1.18 3.22 11.42
N ASP A 92 1.54 4.44 11.82
CA ASP A 92 1.30 5.67 11.05
C ASP A 92 1.86 5.59 9.62
N GLY A 93 2.97 4.88 9.44
CA GLY A 93 3.58 4.64 8.13
C GLY A 93 2.67 3.80 7.24
N PHE A 94 1.98 2.78 7.76
CA PHE A 94 1.00 2.00 7.00
C PHE A 94 -0.19 2.87 6.58
N ARG A 95 -0.69 3.69 7.52
CA ARG A 95 -1.79 4.63 7.25
C ARG A 95 -1.41 5.62 6.16
N ALA A 96 -0.22 6.21 6.23
CA ALA A 96 0.27 7.12 5.20
C ALA A 96 0.52 6.41 3.85
N ALA A 97 1.12 5.22 3.87
CA ALA A 97 1.44 4.42 2.68
C ALA A 97 0.21 4.04 1.85
N LEU A 98 -0.97 3.96 2.48
CA LEU A 98 -2.25 3.66 1.81
C LEU A 98 -2.94 4.89 1.20
N LEU A 99 -2.49 6.12 1.49
CA LEU A 99 -3.11 7.32 0.93
C LEU A 99 -3.13 7.34 -0.62
N PRO A 100 -2.00 7.05 -1.33
CA PRO A 100 -2.02 7.00 -2.80
C PRO A 100 -3.00 5.96 -3.33
N TYR A 101 -3.04 4.80 -2.68
CA TYR A 101 -3.92 3.69 -3.04
C TYR A 101 -5.39 4.07 -2.92
N LEU A 102 -5.79 4.69 -1.80
CA LEU A 102 -7.17 5.14 -1.59
C LEU A 102 -7.58 6.21 -2.60
N LEU A 103 -6.70 7.17 -2.86
CA LEU A 103 -6.95 8.21 -3.88
C LEU A 103 -7.12 7.59 -5.27
N ALA A 104 -6.29 6.62 -5.64
CA ALA A 104 -6.38 5.91 -6.92
C ALA A 104 -7.65 5.05 -7.06
N GLN A 105 -8.20 4.57 -5.94
CA GLN A 105 -9.48 3.86 -5.90
C GLN A 105 -10.71 4.82 -5.91
N GLY A 106 -10.49 6.14 -5.88
CA GLY A 106 -11.57 7.13 -5.80
C GLY A 106 -12.11 7.38 -4.38
N GLU A 107 -11.45 6.86 -3.36
CA GLU A 107 -11.88 6.88 -1.96
C GLU A 107 -11.40 8.13 -1.23
N THR A 108 -11.72 9.31 -1.78
CA THR A 108 -11.18 10.59 -1.29
C THR A 108 -11.58 10.91 0.15
N ALA A 109 -12.81 10.57 0.56
CA ALA A 109 -13.27 10.78 1.93
C ALA A 109 -12.49 9.91 2.93
N LEU A 110 -12.35 8.62 2.63
CA LEU A 110 -11.58 7.68 3.44
C LEU A 110 -10.09 8.06 3.49
N ALA A 111 -9.51 8.49 2.36
CA ALA A 111 -8.14 8.99 2.30
C ALA A 111 -7.97 10.23 3.21
N ARG A 112 -8.93 11.16 3.21
CA ARG A 112 -8.90 12.33 4.09
C ARG A 112 -8.99 11.93 5.56
N THR A 113 -9.93 11.08 5.95
CA THR A 113 -10.04 10.57 7.32
C THR A 113 -8.74 9.90 7.78
N LEU A 114 -8.14 9.07 6.92
CA LEU A 114 -6.89 8.40 7.22
C LEU A 114 -5.74 9.40 7.38
N GLN A 115 -5.66 10.41 6.51
CA GLN A 115 -4.68 11.49 6.57
C GLN A 115 -4.83 12.34 7.85
N ASP A 116 -6.06 12.69 8.23
CA ASP A 116 -6.35 13.50 9.43
C ASP A 116 -6.00 12.74 10.73
N SER A 117 -5.96 11.40 10.68
CA SER A 117 -5.55 10.56 11.81
C SER A 117 -4.03 10.49 12.03
N LEU A 118 -3.23 11.00 11.10
CA LEU A 118 -1.77 10.98 11.18
C LEU A 118 -1.24 12.08 12.11
N PRO A 119 -0.08 11.85 12.77
CA PRO A 119 0.54 12.89 13.58
C PRO A 119 0.92 14.10 12.73
N SER A 120 0.71 15.30 13.27
CA SER A 120 1.15 16.55 12.66
C SER A 120 2.68 16.60 12.49
N ALA A 121 3.17 17.47 11.59
CA ALA A 121 4.60 17.68 11.40
C ALA A 121 5.33 18.15 12.68
N ALA A 122 4.64 18.80 13.62
CA ALA A 122 5.21 19.14 14.94
C ALA A 122 5.37 17.89 15.82
N GLN A 123 4.33 17.05 15.89
CA GLN A 123 4.38 15.78 16.64
C GLN A 123 5.44 14.82 16.07
N GLN A 124 5.56 14.72 14.74
CA GLN A 124 6.58 13.89 14.09
C GLN A 124 8.00 14.35 14.41
N ARG A 125 8.25 15.67 14.46
CA ARG A 125 9.57 16.23 14.84
C ARG A 125 9.92 16.04 16.31
N ALA A 126 8.92 15.99 17.18
CA ALA A 126 9.11 15.78 18.61
C ALA A 126 9.29 14.29 18.98
N ALA A 127 8.83 13.38 18.13
CA ALA A 127 8.94 11.94 18.34
C ALA A 127 10.35 11.41 17.99
N VAL A 128 10.71 10.26 18.57
CA VAL A 128 11.91 9.53 18.14
C VAL A 128 11.73 9.09 16.69
N PRO A 129 12.64 9.48 15.78
CA PRO A 129 12.49 9.18 14.36
C PRO A 129 12.58 7.66 14.10
N VAL A 130 11.45 7.04 13.74
CA VAL A 130 11.43 5.68 13.18
C VAL A 130 11.63 5.79 11.68
N TYR A 131 12.81 5.40 11.19
CA TYR A 131 13.21 5.58 9.79
C TYR A 131 12.16 5.06 8.80
N TYR A 132 11.71 3.82 8.98
CA TYR A 132 10.81 3.18 8.02
C TYR A 132 9.46 3.88 7.95
N THR A 133 8.87 4.21 9.10
CA THR A 133 7.61 4.98 9.19
C THR A 133 7.75 6.33 8.51
N GLN A 134 8.86 7.05 8.71
CA GLN A 134 9.09 8.34 8.04
C GLN A 134 9.17 8.22 6.53
N MET A 135 9.87 7.21 6.01
CA MET A 135 9.97 7.00 4.56
C MET A 135 8.60 6.71 3.95
N LEU A 136 7.80 5.84 4.57
CA LEU A 136 6.42 5.58 4.13
C LEU A 136 5.55 6.84 4.18
N SER A 137 5.66 7.62 5.25
CA SER A 137 4.96 8.89 5.39
C SER A 137 5.35 9.90 4.32
N LEU A 138 6.63 10.02 3.99
CA LEU A 138 7.11 10.90 2.93
C LEU A 138 6.47 10.54 1.58
N PHE A 139 6.50 9.26 1.19
CA PHE A 139 5.89 8.82 -0.07
C PHE A 139 4.37 9.03 -0.06
N GLY A 140 3.69 8.55 0.98
CA GLY A 140 2.24 8.60 1.09
C GLY A 140 1.67 10.02 1.09
N LEU A 141 2.14 10.85 2.04
CA LEU A 141 1.69 12.24 2.18
C LEU A 141 2.17 13.09 1.00
N GLY A 142 3.41 12.93 0.56
CA GLY A 142 3.93 13.72 -0.55
C GLY A 142 3.14 13.50 -1.84
N TRP A 143 2.71 12.28 -2.11
CA TRP A 143 1.79 12.01 -3.21
C TRP A 143 0.40 12.59 -2.98
N ALA A 144 -0.19 12.39 -1.80
CA ALA A 144 -1.51 12.92 -1.47
C ALA A 144 -1.57 14.46 -1.60
N GLU A 145 -0.51 15.15 -1.20
CA GLU A 145 -0.33 16.61 -1.27
C GLU A 145 0.03 17.12 -2.69
N GLY A 146 0.22 16.21 -3.64
CA GLY A 146 0.51 16.56 -5.02
C GLY A 146 1.95 16.99 -5.28
N ARG A 147 2.92 16.63 -4.43
CA ARG A 147 4.33 17.05 -4.56
C ARG A 147 5.03 16.50 -5.79
N TRP A 148 4.62 15.32 -6.26
CA TRP A 148 5.04 14.76 -7.54
C TRP A 148 3.97 13.82 -8.12
N ARG A 149 4.07 13.54 -9.41
CA ARG A 149 3.31 12.50 -10.12
C ARG A 149 4.24 11.67 -10.99
N PHE A 150 3.76 10.50 -11.45
CA PHE A 150 4.43 9.73 -12.49
C PHE A 150 3.61 9.81 -13.78
N ALA A 151 4.29 10.06 -14.90
CA ALA A 151 3.70 9.97 -16.23
C ALA A 151 3.49 8.50 -16.64
N ALA A 152 2.73 8.28 -17.72
CA ALA A 152 2.40 6.93 -18.20
C ALA A 152 3.61 6.13 -18.69
N ASP A 153 4.70 6.82 -19.03
CA ASP A 153 5.99 6.22 -19.38
C ASP A 153 6.93 6.07 -18.16
N GLY A 154 6.43 6.35 -16.95
CA GLY A 154 7.17 6.25 -15.70
C GLY A 154 8.00 7.48 -15.33
N GLN A 155 8.03 8.54 -16.15
CA GLN A 155 8.80 9.74 -15.83
C GLN A 155 8.26 10.48 -14.61
N LEU A 156 9.16 10.97 -13.75
CA LEU A 156 8.83 11.80 -12.61
C LEU A 156 8.40 13.20 -13.04
N GLN A 157 7.27 13.67 -12.52
CA GLN A 157 6.74 15.01 -12.71
C GLN A 157 6.62 15.72 -11.36
N PRO A 158 7.61 16.55 -10.98
CA PRO A 158 7.54 17.31 -9.73
C PRO A 158 6.50 18.43 -9.83
N LYS A 159 5.89 18.78 -8.69
CA LYS A 159 5.08 19.98 -8.57
C LYS A 159 5.98 21.20 -8.80
N ARG A 160 5.62 22.03 -9.79
CA ARG A 160 6.27 23.33 -10.02
C ARG A 160 5.81 24.35 -9.00
#